data_AF-H2BYD6-F1
#
_entry.id   AF-H2BYD6-F1
#
_cell.length_a   1.000
_cell.length_b   1.000
_cell.length_c   1.000
_cell.angle_alpha   90.00
_cell.angle_beta   90.00
_cell.angle_gamma   90.00
#
_symmetry.space_group_name_H-M   'P 1'
#
loop_
_entity.id
_entity.type
_entity.pdbx_description
1 polymer ?
#
loop_
_entity_poly.entity_id
_entity_poly.type
_entity_poly.pdbx_seq_one_letter_code
_entity_poly.pdbx_strand_id
1 'polypeptide(L)'
;MFETTLDTIPKSSLYKMDNVLYEIHDNKGISVNNEHDPWKQEALVNLISTKFIFETEGNYFLTEEGHEVIRCDSLTYYRKKRGSEEFAEKIPERKSFLSKLFMDFGIFCCW
;
A
#
# COMPACT_ATOMS: atom_id res chain seq x y z
N MET A 1 6.20 18.12 -4.42
CA MET A 1 6.38 16.83 -3.72
C MET A 1 7.11 15.90 -4.66
N PHE A 2 8.24 15.34 -4.25
CA PHE A 2 8.93 14.32 -5.04
C PHE A 2 8.23 12.99 -4.80
N GLU A 3 7.72 12.36 -5.85
CA GLU A 3 7.12 11.04 -5.80
C GLU A 3 8.25 10.01 -5.74
N THR A 4 8.36 9.29 -4.62
CA THR A 4 9.39 8.25 -4.46
C THR A 4 8.92 6.99 -5.17
N THR A 5 9.69 6.53 -6.17
CA THR A 5 9.39 5.27 -6.83
C THR A 5 9.92 4.10 -6.01
N LEU A 6 9.18 3.00 -5.99
CA LEU A 6 9.49 1.81 -5.20
C LEU A 6 10.89 1.23 -5.50
N ASP A 7 11.42 1.48 -6.70
CA ASP A 7 12.74 1.02 -7.17
C ASP A 7 13.91 1.69 -6.45
N THR A 8 13.71 2.92 -5.97
CA THR A 8 14.76 3.70 -5.27
C THR A 8 14.90 3.32 -3.80
N ILE A 9 13.93 2.60 -3.24
CA ILE A 9 13.90 2.24 -1.82
C ILE A 9 14.77 1.00 -1.58
N PRO A 10 15.72 0.99 -0.63
CA PRO A 10 16.51 -0.20 -0.33
C PRO A 10 15.62 -1.31 0.25
N LYS A 11 15.98 -2.58 -0.01
CA LYS A 11 15.19 -3.74 0.46
C LYS A 11 14.98 -3.76 1.98
N SER A 12 15.97 -3.30 2.75
CA SER A 12 15.86 -3.17 4.21
C SER A 12 14.74 -2.19 4.62
N SER A 13 14.56 -1.10 3.87
CA SER A 13 13.49 -0.13 4.12
C SER A 13 12.11 -0.66 3.70
N LEU A 14 12.03 -1.56 2.71
CA LEU A 14 10.77 -2.25 2.39
C LEU A 14 10.24 -3.10 3.57
N TYR A 15 11.12 -3.80 4.29
CA TYR A 15 10.69 -4.56 5.48
C TYR A 15 10.20 -3.64 6.60
N LYS A 16 10.83 -2.47 6.77
CA LYS A 16 10.35 -1.45 7.74
C LYS A 16 8.98 -0.91 7.35
N MET A 17 8.79 -0.60 6.06
CA MET A 17 7.50 -0.16 5.52
C MET A 17 6.41 -1.22 5.72
N ASP A 18 6.74 -2.49 5.49
CA ASP A 18 5.81 -3.60 5.67
C ASP A 18 5.33 -3.72 7.12
N ASN A 19 6.26 -3.69 8.08
CA ASN A 19 5.92 -3.71 9.51
C ASN A 19 4.95 -2.58 9.88
N VAL A 20 5.18 -1.38 9.36
CA VAL A 20 4.31 -0.22 9.63
C VAL A 20 2.96 -0.35 8.93
N LEU A 21 2.90 -0.90 7.71
CA LEU A 21 1.64 -1.16 7.01
C LEU A 21 0.76 -2.14 7.78
N TYR A 22 1.32 -3.25 8.27
CA TYR A 22 0.59 -4.20 9.10
C TYR A 22 0.18 -3.58 10.43
N GLU A 23 1.01 -2.76 11.06
CA GLU A 23 0.64 -2.06 12.28
C GLU A 23 -0.55 -1.11 12.07
N ILE A 24 -0.56 -0.35 10.98
CA ILE A 24 -1.68 0.53 10.62
C ILE A 24 -2.94 -0.28 10.34
N HIS A 25 -2.81 -1.41 9.62
CA HIS A 25 -3.90 -2.31 9.33
C HIS A 25 -4.55 -2.87 10.61
N ASP A 26 -3.74 -3.43 11.49
CA ASP A 26 -4.21 -4.15 12.68
C ASP A 26 -4.83 -3.21 13.71
N ASN A 27 -4.28 -2.00 13.82
CA ASN A 27 -4.80 -0.96 14.73
C ASN A 27 -5.90 -0.10 14.11
N LYS A 28 -6.27 -0.34 12.83
CA LYS A 28 -7.20 0.50 12.06
C LYS A 28 -6.82 1.98 12.04
N GLY A 29 -5.51 2.23 11.96
CA GLY A 29 -4.91 3.55 12.02
C GLY A 29 -3.93 3.69 13.19
N ILE A 30 -2.92 4.55 13.03
CA ILE A 30 -2.00 4.90 14.12
C ILE A 30 -1.87 6.41 14.27
N SER A 31 -1.67 6.90 15.50
CA SER A 31 -1.54 8.33 15.74
C SER A 31 -0.24 8.90 15.18
N VAL A 32 -0.36 10.07 14.54
CA VAL A 32 0.76 10.89 14.05
C VAL A 32 1.56 11.48 15.22
N ASN A 33 0.87 11.80 16.31
CA ASN A 33 1.45 12.50 17.47
C ASN A 33 2.20 11.58 18.44
N ASN A 34 2.21 10.27 18.21
CA ASN A 34 3.02 9.36 19.00
C ASN A 34 4.51 9.58 18.69
N GLU A 35 5.35 9.55 19.73
CA GLU A 35 6.79 9.47 19.55
C GLU A 35 7.13 8.10 18.93
N HIS A 36 7.32 8.09 17.62
CA HIS A 36 7.78 6.93 16.87
C HIS A 36 9.31 6.91 16.84
N ASP A 37 9.88 5.71 16.92
CA ASP A 37 11.32 5.53 16.71
C ASP A 37 11.77 6.15 15.36
N PRO A 38 13.03 6.62 15.26
CA PRO A 38 13.54 7.23 14.02
C PRO A 38 13.38 6.36 12.77
N TRP A 39 13.54 5.04 12.92
CA TRP A 39 13.38 4.09 11.80
C TRP A 39 11.92 4.00 11.31
N LYS A 40 10.95 4.23 12.20
CA LYS A 40 9.52 4.18 11.89
C LYS A 40 9.06 5.49 11.25
N GLN A 41 9.61 6.62 11.68
CA GLN A 41 9.41 7.89 10.98
C GLN A 41 9.91 7.82 9.53
N GLU A 42 11.10 7.25 9.31
CA GLU A 42 11.62 7.00 7.95
C GLU A 42 10.65 6.14 7.11
N ALA A 43 10.09 5.08 7.71
CA ALA A 43 9.13 4.21 7.04
C ALA A 43 7.81 4.95 6.71
N LEU A 44 7.28 5.77 7.63
CA LEU A 44 6.07 6.56 7.40
C LEU A 44 6.25 7.57 6.28
N VAL A 45 7.39 8.27 6.22
CA VAL A 45 7.71 9.19 5.12
C VAL A 45 7.69 8.46 3.78
N ASN A 46 8.30 7.27 3.70
CA ASN A 46 8.31 6.46 2.48
C ASN A 46 6.92 5.93 2.11
N LEU A 47 6.09 5.57 3.09
CA LEU A 47 4.73 5.10 2.86
C LEU A 47 3.80 6.22 2.34
N ILE A 48 3.99 7.45 2.83
CA ILE A 48 3.28 8.63 2.34
C ILE A 48 3.74 8.96 0.92
N SER A 49 5.06 8.98 0.67
CA SER A 49 5.61 9.32 -0.65
C SER A 49 5.25 8.29 -1.73
N THR A 50 5.02 7.03 -1.34
CA THR A 50 4.52 5.95 -2.21
C THR A 50 2.99 5.85 -2.26
N LYS A 51 2.26 6.74 -1.56
CA LYS A 51 0.79 6.79 -1.52
C LYS A 51 0.13 5.52 -0.96
N PHE A 52 0.84 4.70 -0.20
CA PHE A 52 0.26 3.53 0.46
C PHE A 52 -0.51 3.91 1.72
N ILE A 53 -0.18 5.05 2.33
CA ILE A 53 -0.89 5.60 3.48
C ILE A 53 -1.23 7.07 3.24
N PHE A 54 -2.22 7.55 3.98
CA PHE A 54 -2.58 8.96 4.05
C PHE A 54 -2.78 9.39 5.49
N GLU A 55 -2.63 10.68 5.75
CA GLU A 55 -2.87 11.28 7.05
C GLU A 55 -4.26 11.93 7.06
N THR A 56 -5.09 11.60 8.05
CA THR A 56 -6.34 12.33 8.33
C THR A 56 -6.60 12.37 9.82
N GLU A 57 -7.11 13.50 10.32
CA GLU A 57 -7.51 13.68 11.73
C GLU A 57 -6.42 13.28 12.74
N GLY A 58 -5.14 13.53 12.43
CA GLY A 58 -4.01 13.19 13.30
C GLY A 58 -3.69 11.69 13.40
N ASN A 59 -4.16 10.89 12.44
CA ASN A 59 -3.85 9.48 12.31
C ASN A 59 -3.42 9.13 10.88
N TYR A 60 -2.55 8.12 10.75
CA TYR A 60 -2.22 7.49 9.48
C TYR A 60 -3.18 6.34 9.19
N PHE A 61 -3.72 6.30 7.98
CA PHE A 61 -4.60 5.23 7.48
C PHE A 61 -4.08 4.69 6.16
N LEU A 62 -4.49 3.45 5.84
CA LEU A 62 -4.16 2.83 4.55
C LEU A 62 -4.98 3.42 3.42
N THR A 63 -4.36 3.70 2.29
CA THR A 63 -5.08 3.93 1.02
C THR A 63 -5.58 2.61 0.44
N GLU A 64 -6.38 2.67 -0.63
CA GLU A 64 -6.74 1.48 -1.40
C GLU A 64 -5.51 0.69 -1.87
N GLU A 65 -4.47 1.39 -2.30
CA GLU A 65 -3.20 0.79 -2.73
C GLU A 65 -2.48 0.13 -1.56
N GLY A 66 -2.42 0.78 -0.38
CA GLY A 66 -1.87 0.18 0.84
C GLY A 66 -2.61 -1.10 1.27
N HIS A 67 -3.93 -1.13 1.14
CA HIS A 67 -4.71 -2.34 1.37
C HIS A 67 -4.39 -3.45 0.36
N GLU A 68 -4.13 -3.11 -0.91
CA GLU A 68 -3.71 -4.08 -1.92
C GLU A 68 -2.34 -4.68 -1.58
N VAL A 69 -1.38 -3.86 -1.10
CA VAL A 69 -0.05 -4.34 -0.67
C VAL A 69 -0.18 -5.46 0.37
N ILE A 70 -1.05 -5.28 1.36
CA ILE A 70 -1.29 -6.28 2.42
C ILE A 70 -2.01 -7.52 1.87
N ARG A 71 -3.07 -7.34 1.07
CA ARG A 71 -3.85 -8.45 0.51
C ARG A 71 -3.03 -9.35 -0.43
N CYS A 72 -2.09 -8.77 -1.17
CA CYS A 72 -1.30 -9.46 -2.17
C CYS A 72 -0.01 -10.10 -1.63
N ASP A 73 0.22 -10.07 -0.32
CA ASP A 73 1.55 -10.24 0.30
C ASP A 73 2.52 -9.17 -0.21
N SER A 74 3.02 -8.35 0.71
CA SER A 74 3.78 -7.14 0.43
C SER A 74 5.05 -7.42 -0.39
N LEU A 75 5.73 -8.53 -0.12
CA LEU A 75 6.92 -8.94 -0.87
C LEU A 75 6.57 -9.28 -2.32
N THR A 76 5.45 -9.94 -2.53
CA THR A 76 4.94 -10.29 -3.87
C THR A 76 4.49 -9.04 -4.62
N TYR A 77 3.80 -8.12 -3.93
CA TYR A 77 3.40 -6.82 -4.49
C TYR A 77 4.61 -5.99 -4.92
N TYR A 78 5.61 -5.84 -4.04
CA TYR A 78 6.82 -5.08 -4.34
C TYR A 78 7.60 -5.68 -5.51
N ARG A 79 7.74 -7.01 -5.56
CA ARG A 79 8.38 -7.69 -6.69
C ARG A 79 7.64 -7.48 -7.99
N LYS A 80 6.30 -7.53 -7.99
CA LYS A 80 5.48 -7.26 -9.17
C LYS A 80 5.64 -5.82 -9.66
N LYS A 81 5.66 -4.87 -8.73
CA LYS A 81 5.78 -3.43 -9.05
C LYS A 81 7.19 -3.04 -9.51
N ARG A 82 8.24 -3.68 -8.98
CA ARG A 82 9.63 -3.53 -9.46
C ARG A 82 9.92 -4.33 -10.74
N GLY A 83 9.28 -5.48 -10.91
CA GLY A 83 9.46 -6.38 -12.04
C GLY A 83 8.56 -6.09 -13.24
N SER A 84 7.80 -4.99 -13.21
CA SER A 84 6.89 -4.64 -14.31
C SER A 84 7.59 -4.14 -15.58
N GLU A 85 8.93 -4.14 -15.63
CA GLU A 85 9.66 -4.04 -16.91
C GLU A 85 9.87 -5.41 -17.59
N GLU A 86 9.73 -6.56 -16.90
CA GLU A 86 9.93 -7.89 -17.52
C GLU A 86 8.73 -8.85 -17.42
N PHE A 87 7.77 -8.65 -16.50
CA PHE A 87 6.64 -9.58 -16.30
C PHE A 87 5.31 -9.09 -16.91
N ALA A 88 5.36 -8.47 -18.09
CA ALA A 88 4.16 -8.21 -18.89
C ALA A 88 3.55 -9.50 -19.49
N GLU A 89 4.25 -10.65 -19.43
CA GLU A 89 3.70 -11.93 -19.84
C GLU A 89 3.26 -12.78 -18.63
N LYS A 90 1.94 -13.06 -18.60
CA LYS A 90 1.26 -14.09 -17.81
C LYS A 90 1.06 -13.80 -16.31
N ILE A 91 0.20 -12.83 -16.02
CA ILE A 91 -0.71 -13.00 -14.87
C ILE A 91 -2.08 -13.35 -15.46
N PRO A 92 -2.61 -14.56 -15.25
CA PRO A 92 -3.95 -14.91 -15.70
C PRO A 92 -4.95 -14.00 -14.98
N GLU A 93 -5.95 -13.57 -15.73
CA GLU A 93 -6.98 -12.58 -15.40
C GLU A 93 -7.62 -12.76 -14.01
N ARG A 94 -6.95 -12.34 -12.93
CA ARG A 94 -7.60 -12.07 -11.64
C ARG A 94 -8.38 -10.74 -11.64
N LYS A 95 -8.55 -10.11 -12.81
CA LYS A 95 -9.57 -9.08 -13.05
C LYS A 95 -11.01 -9.62 -12.92
N SER A 96 -11.22 -10.94 -12.86
CA SER A 96 -12.56 -11.54 -12.81
C SER A 96 -13.22 -11.53 -11.41
N PHE A 97 -12.48 -11.43 -10.31
CA PHE A 97 -13.10 -11.50 -8.97
C PHE A 97 -13.60 -10.14 -8.46
N LEU A 98 -12.83 -9.08 -8.68
CA LEU A 98 -13.27 -7.72 -8.31
C LEU A 98 -14.38 -7.22 -9.23
N SER A 99 -14.32 -7.49 -10.54
CA SER A 99 -15.41 -7.10 -11.46
C SER A 99 -16.73 -7.82 -11.19
N LYS A 100 -16.69 -9.07 -10.69
CA LYS A 100 -17.89 -9.78 -10.22
C LYS A 100 -18.43 -9.23 -8.91
N LEU A 101 -17.56 -8.86 -7.97
CA LEU A 101 -18.01 -8.26 -6.70
C LEU A 101 -18.73 -6.91 -6.92
N PHE A 102 -18.33 -6.15 -7.94
CA PHE A 102 -19.02 -4.91 -8.34
C PHE A 102 -20.32 -5.15 -9.12
N MET A 103 -20.56 -6.34 -9.69
CA MET A 103 -21.86 -6.66 -10.29
C MET A 103 -22.87 -7.19 -9.26
N ASP A 104 -22.42 -7.81 -8.17
CA ASP A 104 -23.29 -8.35 -7.12
C ASP A 104 -23.74 -7.30 -6.09
N PHE A 105 -22.97 -6.21 -5.90
CA PHE A 105 -23.42 -5.03 -5.15
C PHE A 105 -23.92 -3.95 -6.12
N GLY A 106 -25.17 -4.09 -6.56
CA GLY A 106 -25.86 -3.13 -7.42
C GLY A 106 -25.94 -1.71 -6.85
N ILE A 107 -24.87 -0.94 -7.01
CA ILE A 107 -24.88 0.51 -6.85
C ILE A 107 -24.68 1.09 -8.25
N PHE A 108 -25.82 1.42 -8.87
CA PHE A 108 -25.92 2.32 -10.00
C PHE A 108 -25.20 3.64 -9.65
N CYS A 109 -24.08 3.92 -10.33
CA CYS A 109 -23.62 5.30 -10.48
C CYS A 109 -24.12 5.82 -11.83
N CYS A 110 -25.38 6.30 -11.85
CA CYS A 110 -25.81 7.34 -12.77
C CYS A 110 -25.71 8.67 -12.02
N TRP A 111 -24.73 9.51 -12.35
CA TRP A 111 -24.94 10.80 -13.03
C TRP A 111 -23.61 11.40 -13.48
#